data_AF-A0A517DSC8-F1
#
_entry.id   AF-A0A517DSC8-F1
#
_cell.length_a   1.000
_cell.length_b   1.000
_cell.length_c   1.000
_cell.angle_alpha   90.00
_cell.angle_beta   90.00
_cell.angle_gamma   90.00
#
_symmetry.space_group_name_H-M   'P 1'
#
loop_
_entity.id
_entity.type
_entity.pdbx_description
1 polymer ?
#
loop_
_entity_poly.entity_id
_entity_poly.type
_entity_poly.pdbx_seq_one_letter_code
_entity_poly.pdbx_strand_id
1 'polypeptide(L)'
;MEDILEVYAMPYEETIPLICMDEQPYQLLDDLLKPLPMEPGKVRKENYEYVRQGACSIFVFTEPVKGVPKLIGRFTLRNYWMSFIQTQQKSGW
;
A
#
# COMPACT_ATOMS: atom_id res chain seq x y z
N MET A 1 5.25 -17.20 16.98
CA MET A 1 5.99 -16.47 15.91
C MET A 1 6.68 -17.47 14.99
N GLU A 2 7.23 -18.55 15.53
CA GLU A 2 7.80 -19.66 14.76
C GLU A 2 6.78 -20.36 13.85
N ASP A 3 5.56 -20.61 14.31
CA ASP A 3 4.49 -21.22 13.50
C ASP A 3 4.17 -20.44 12.21
N ILE A 4 4.30 -19.12 12.24
CA ILE A 4 4.08 -18.27 11.07
C ILE A 4 5.26 -18.44 10.09
N LEU A 5 6.49 -18.51 10.59
CA LEU A 5 7.67 -18.68 9.76
C LEU A 5 7.65 -20.04 9.04
N GLU A 6 7.13 -21.09 9.68
CA GLU A 6 6.92 -22.40 9.03
C GLU A 6 6.00 -22.29 7.82
N VAL A 7 4.94 -21.48 7.91
CA VAL A 7 4.02 -21.21 6.79
C VAL A 7 4.72 -20.52 5.62
N TYR A 8 5.61 -19.56 5.87
CA TYR A 8 6.41 -18.92 4.82
C TYR A 8 7.48 -19.84 4.21
N ALA A 9 7.91 -20.86 4.94
CA ALA A 9 8.88 -21.85 4.46
C ALA A 9 8.24 -22.99 3.64
N MET A 10 6.91 -23.07 3.60
CA MET A 10 6.21 -24.08 2.81
C MET A 10 6.46 -23.89 1.31
N PRO A 11 6.53 -24.99 0.54
CA PRO A 11 6.59 -24.90 -0.91
C PRO A 11 5.32 -24.23 -1.46
N TYR A 12 5.48 -23.56 -2.59
CA TYR A 12 4.35 -22.93 -3.28
C TYR A 12 3.34 -23.99 -3.76
N GLU A 13 2.08 -23.85 -3.35
CA GLU A 13 0.96 -24.65 -3.82
C GLU A 13 -0.13 -23.76 -4.45
N GLU A 14 -0.43 -23.97 -5.74
CA GLU A 14 -1.43 -23.16 -6.47
C GLU A 14 -2.85 -23.29 -5.92
N THR A 15 -3.17 -24.41 -5.28
CA THR A 15 -4.48 -24.66 -4.68
C THR A 15 -4.69 -23.96 -3.34
N ILE A 16 -3.61 -23.55 -2.68
CA ILE A 16 -3.62 -22.89 -1.37
C ILE A 16 -2.59 -21.75 -1.39
N PRO A 17 -2.90 -20.63 -2.08
CA PRO A 17 -1.96 -19.51 -2.18
C PRO A 17 -1.76 -18.85 -0.81
N LEU A 18 -0.50 -18.64 -0.44
CA LEU A 18 -0.14 -17.89 0.76
C LEU A 18 -0.30 -16.39 0.47
N ILE A 19 -1.31 -15.76 1.07
CA ILE A 19 -1.57 -14.33 0.89
C ILE A 19 -1.23 -13.58 2.18
N CYS A 20 -0.35 -12.59 2.04
CA CYS A 20 -0.06 -11.63 3.10
C CYS A 20 -0.84 -10.35 2.81
N MET A 21 -1.40 -9.77 3.86
CA MET A 21 -2.09 -8.49 3.83
C MET A 21 -1.41 -7.56 4.82
N ASP A 22 -1.11 -6.34 4.39
CA ASP A 22 -0.62 -5.29 5.26
C ASP A 22 -1.43 -4.00 5.06
N GLU A 23 -1.59 -3.24 6.13
CA GLU A 23 -2.25 -1.94 6.15
C GLU A 23 -1.30 -0.89 6.70
N GLN A 24 -1.06 0.17 5.92
CA GLN A 24 -0.29 1.31 6.37
C GLN A 24 -1.16 2.58 6.35
N PRO A 25 -1.42 3.21 7.51
CA PRO A 25 -2.05 4.52 7.53
C PRO A 25 -1.08 5.56 6.94
N TYR A 26 -1.55 6.30 5.94
CA TYR A 26 -0.79 7.30 5.21
C TYR A 26 -1.42 8.68 5.37
N GLN A 27 -0.62 9.66 5.79
CA GLN A 27 -1.06 11.03 5.95
C GLN A 27 -1.01 11.76 4.61
N LEU A 28 -2.12 12.42 4.27
CA LEU A 28 -2.20 13.22 3.05
C LEU A 28 -1.72 14.63 3.39
N LEU A 29 -0.55 14.99 2.85
CA LEU A 29 0.06 16.29 3.03
C LEU A 29 0.07 17.04 1.70
N ASP A 30 -0.14 18.35 1.77
CA ASP A 30 -0.05 19.26 0.63
C ASP A 30 0.80 20.47 1.01
N ASP A 31 1.39 21.12 0.02
CA ASP A 31 2.22 22.31 0.24
C ASP A 31 1.33 23.51 0.60
N LEU A 32 1.66 24.23 1.68
CA LEU A 32 0.93 25.46 2.01
C LEU A 32 1.15 26.54 0.95
N LEU A 33 2.35 26.58 0.37
CA LEU A 33 2.76 27.54 -0.65
C LEU A 33 3.31 26.79 -1.85
N LYS A 34 2.96 27.24 -3.06
CA LYS A 34 3.50 26.66 -4.29
C LYS A 34 5.03 26.78 -4.31
N PRO A 35 5.77 25.69 -4.57
CA PRO A 35 7.22 25.73 -4.70
C PRO A 35 7.63 26.73 -5.78
N LEU A 36 8.67 27.51 -5.51
CA LEU A 36 9.26 28.40 -6.51
C LEU A 36 9.93 27.58 -7.62
N PRO A 37 9.92 28.07 -8.87
CA PRO A 37 10.66 27.42 -9.94
C PRO A 37 12.15 27.42 -9.62
N MET A 38 12.79 26.27 -9.83
CA MET A 38 14.22 26.09 -9.57
C MET A 38 15.04 26.77 -10.67
N GLU A 39 16.05 27.53 -10.26
CA GLU A 39 17.05 28.09 -11.18
C GLU A 39 18.06 27.02 -11.61
N PRO A 40 18.58 27.06 -12.86
CA PRO A 40 19.60 26.14 -13.33
C PRO A 40 20.85 26.16 -12.42
N GLY A 41 21.32 24.97 -12.03
CA GLY A 41 22.53 24.81 -11.21
C GLY A 41 22.35 25.07 -9.71
N LYS A 42 21.13 25.39 -9.25
CA LYS A 42 20.82 25.51 -7.82
C LYS A 42 20.04 24.31 -7.30
N VAL A 43 20.24 23.97 -6.02
CA VAL A 43 19.50 22.91 -5.35
C VAL A 43 18.06 23.36 -5.08
N ARG A 44 17.11 22.45 -5.29
CA ARG A 44 15.69 22.67 -4.99
C ARG A 44 15.51 22.99 -3.51
N LYS A 45 14.79 24.07 -3.20
CA LYS A 45 14.42 24.45 -1.83
C LYS A 45 12.92 24.25 -1.67
N GLU A 46 12.53 23.46 -0.68
CA GLU A 46 11.13 23.25 -0.29
C GLU A 46 10.84 24.02 0.99
N ASN A 47 9.59 24.47 1.14
CA ASN A 47 9.14 25.08 2.38
C ASN A 47 8.82 23.98 3.40
N TYR A 48 8.93 24.30 4.69
CA TYR A 48 8.65 23.34 5.77
C TYR A 48 7.17 23.28 6.16
N GLU A 49 6.37 24.28 5.77
CA GLU A 49 4.96 24.37 6.11
C GLU A 49 4.10 23.56 5.14
N TYR A 50 3.16 22.79 5.70
CA TYR A 50 2.28 21.91 4.95
C TYR A 50 0.86 21.95 5.50
N VAL A 51 -0.11 21.58 4.67
CA VAL A 51 -1.52 21.43 5.03
C VAL A 51 -1.84 19.96 5.18
N ARG A 52 -2.46 19.58 6.31
CA ARG A 52 -2.97 18.22 6.53
C ARG A 52 -4.33 18.06 5.83
N GLN A 53 -4.37 17.24 4.78
CA GLN A 53 -5.56 16.93 3.98
C GLN A 53 -6.27 15.64 4.47
N GLY A 54 -6.04 15.27 5.73
CA GLY A 54 -6.56 14.04 6.32
C GLY A 54 -5.60 12.85 6.20
N ALA A 55 -6.14 11.64 6.33
CA ALA A 55 -5.39 10.39 6.26
C ALA A 55 -6.16 9.38 5.41
N CYS A 56 -5.43 8.50 4.73
CA CYS A 56 -5.97 7.34 4.03
C CYS A 56 -5.23 6.08 4.47
N SER A 57 -5.81 4.91 4.27
CA SER A 57 -5.10 3.64 4.47
C SER A 57 -4.64 3.09 3.12
N ILE A 58 -3.38 2.66 3.08
CA ILE A 58 -2.81 1.92 1.96
C ILE A 58 -2.87 0.44 2.32
N PHE A 59 -3.40 -0.37 1.41
CA PHE A 59 -3.47 -1.81 1.58
C PHE A 59 -2.57 -2.50 0.56
N VAL A 60 -1.80 -3.48 1.02
CA VAL A 60 -0.92 -4.26 0.16
C VAL A 60 -1.25 -5.73 0.32
N PHE A 61 -1.45 -6.41 -0.81
CA PHE A 61 -1.64 -7.85 -0.84
C PHE A 61 -0.47 -8.46 -1.62
N THR A 62 0.25 -9.36 -0.98
CA THR A 62 1.40 -10.00 -1.61
C THR A 62 1.34 -11.50 -1.42
N GLU A 63 1.75 -12.19 -2.47
CA GLU A 63 2.04 -13.60 -2.43
C GLU A 63 3.56 -13.74 -2.31
N PRO A 64 4.10 -13.93 -1.10
CA PRO A 64 5.54 -13.83 -0.84
C PRO A 64 6.33 -14.86 -1.64
N VAL A 65 5.74 -16.03 -1.92
CA VAL A 65 6.42 -17.15 -2.58
C VAL A 65 6.44 -17.03 -4.12
N LYS A 66 5.46 -16.32 -4.72
CA LYS A 66 5.37 -16.13 -6.18
C LYS A 66 6.13 -14.89 -6.69
N GLY A 67 6.56 -14.02 -5.76
CA GLY A 67 7.56 -12.99 -6.03
C GLY A 67 7.06 -11.70 -6.70
N VAL A 68 5.74 -11.47 -6.82
CA VAL A 68 5.21 -10.18 -7.31
C VAL A 68 4.14 -9.64 -6.37
N PRO A 69 4.48 -8.65 -5.51
CA PRO A 69 3.50 -7.98 -4.69
C PRO A 69 2.51 -7.20 -5.58
N LYS A 70 1.22 -7.33 -5.30
CA LYS A 70 0.19 -6.51 -5.95
C LYS A 70 -0.26 -5.41 -5.00
N LEU A 71 0.11 -4.18 -5.36
CA LEU A 71 -0.45 -3.02 -4.70
C LEU A 71 -1.91 -2.87 -5.15
N ILE A 72 -2.86 -3.01 -4.23
CA ILE A 72 -4.26 -2.78 -4.53
C ILE A 72 -4.71 -1.53 -3.78
N GLY A 73 -4.70 -0.40 -4.51
CA GLY A 73 -5.51 0.80 -4.28
C GLY A 73 -5.17 1.71 -3.08
N ARG A 74 -5.50 3.00 -3.27
CA ARG A 74 -5.58 4.04 -2.22
C ARG A 74 -7.04 4.12 -1.78
N PHE A 75 -7.33 3.89 -0.50
CA PHE A 75 -8.72 3.88 -0.02
C PHE A 75 -8.91 4.83 1.15
N THR A 76 -9.94 5.67 1.08
CA THR A 76 -10.14 6.77 2.03
C THR A 76 -11.22 6.52 3.09
N LEU A 77 -11.99 5.42 3.07
CA LEU A 77 -13.02 5.17 4.10
C LEU A 77 -13.29 3.68 4.41
N ARG A 78 -13.75 3.47 5.65
CA ARG A 78 -13.88 2.22 6.46
C ARG A 78 -14.73 1.07 5.92
N ASN A 79 -15.37 1.17 4.74
CA ASN A 79 -16.46 0.27 4.34
C ASN A 79 -16.18 -0.72 3.19
N TYR A 80 -14.92 -0.96 2.81
CA TYR A 80 -14.62 -1.69 1.56
C TYR A 80 -14.01 -3.09 1.71
N TRP A 81 -13.75 -3.55 2.95
CA TRP A 81 -13.13 -4.85 3.21
C TRP A 81 -13.95 -6.03 2.61
N MET A 82 -15.28 -6.01 2.77
CA MET A 82 -16.17 -7.05 2.25
C MET A 82 -16.29 -7.04 0.72
N SER A 83 -16.36 -5.85 0.10
CA SER A 83 -16.41 -5.74 -1.36
C SER A 83 -15.12 -6.20 -2.03
N PHE A 84 -13.99 -6.03 -1.34
CA PHE A 84 -12.68 -6.44 -1.83
C PHE A 84 -12.54 -7.97 -1.84
N ILE A 85 -12.88 -8.66 -0.74
CA ILE A 85 -12.87 -10.14 -0.68
C ILE A 85 -13.77 -10.73 -1.78
N GLN A 86 -14.95 -10.14 -2.00
CA GLN A 86 -15.87 -10.58 -3.06
C GLN A 86 -15.33 -10.32 -4.48
N THR A 87 -14.58 -9.25 -4.68
CA THR A 87 -13.96 -8.93 -5.97
C THR A 87 -12.80 -9.88 -6.27
N GLN A 88 -12.00 -10.22 -5.25
CA GLN A 88 -10.91 -11.20 -5.37
C GLN A 88 -11.45 -12.61 -5.65
N GLN A 89 -12.49 -13.08 -4.93
CA GLN A 89 -13.13 -14.38 -5.18
C GLN A 89 -13.75 -14.52 -6.58
N LYS A 90 -14.24 -13.43 -7.19
CA LYS A 90 -14.84 -13.45 -8.54
C LYS A 90 -13.82 -13.33 -9.67
N SER A 91 -12.64 -12.79 -9.39
CA SER A 91 -11.62 -12.52 -10.42
C SER A 91 -10.78 -13.74 -10.82
N GLY A 92 -11.05 -14.92 -10.25
CA GLY A 92 -10.35 -16.15 -10.62
C GLY A 92 -8.85 -16.00 -10.47
N TRP A 93 -8.41 -15.65 -9.26
CA TRP A 93 -7.06 -15.88 -8.76
C TRP A 93 -7.09 -17.12 -7.90
#